data_AF-A0A3A6SG09-F1
#
_entry.id   AF-A0A3A6SG09-F1
#
_cell.length_a   1.000
_cell.length_b   1.000
_cell.length_c   1.000
_cell.angle_alpha   90.00
_cell.angle_beta   90.00
_cell.angle_gamma   90.00
#
_symmetry.space_group_name_H-M   'P 1'
#
loop_
_entity.id
_entity.type
_entity.pdbx_description
1 polymer ?
#
loop_
_entity_poly.entity_id
_entity_poly.type
_entity_poly.pdbx_seq_one_letter_code
_entity_poly.pdbx_strand_id
1 'polypeptide(L)'
;MKMTELAPGILASPCVPPACCRKAIQMVSLFRQGVRNYRQLNDRGNRYYKINVGRAWRLLSRNRGEAWELLSHERYNSARRK
;
A
#
# COMPACT_ATOMS: atom_id res chain seq x y z
N MET A 1 0.88 16.46 6.26
CA MET A 1 2.15 15.75 5.99
C MET A 1 2.11 15.22 4.56
N LYS A 2 3.04 15.64 3.71
CA LYS A 2 3.11 15.21 2.30
C LYS A 2 3.61 13.75 2.24
N MET A 3 2.93 12.91 1.48
CA MET A 3 3.47 11.60 1.11
C MET A 3 4.51 11.81 0.01
N THR A 4 5.59 11.05 0.06
CA THR A 4 6.64 11.09 -0.96
C THR A 4 6.40 9.95 -1.93
N GLU A 5 6.46 10.25 -3.22
CA GLU A 5 6.42 9.22 -4.25
C GLU A 5 7.75 8.46 -4.26
N LEU A 6 7.71 7.15 -3.98
CA LEU A 6 8.88 6.27 -4.03
C LEU A 6 9.14 5.75 -5.44
N ALA A 7 8.08 5.53 -6.20
CA ALA A 7 8.08 4.99 -7.54
C ALA A 7 6.75 5.36 -8.22
N PRO A 8 6.62 5.26 -9.55
CA PRO A 8 5.40 5.59 -10.27
C PRO A 8 4.17 4.87 -9.71
N GLY A 9 3.31 5.64 -9.03
CA GLY A 9 2.10 5.13 -8.38
C GLY A 9 2.33 4.45 -7.03
N ILE A 10 3.47 4.67 -6.35
CA ILE A 10 3.74 4.21 -4.99
C ILE A 10 4.08 5.41 -4.11
N LEU A 11 3.14 5.81 -3.27
CA LEU A 11 3.28 6.88 -2.29
C LEU A 11 3.69 6.28 -0.94
N ALA A 12 4.62 6.91 -0.23
CA ALA A 12 5.03 6.49 1.09
C ALA A 12 5.11 7.63 2.09
N SER A 13 4.92 7.29 3.36
CA SER A 13 5.20 8.22 4.44
C SER A 13 6.72 8.47 4.54
N PRO A 14 7.19 9.70 4.84
CA PRO A 14 8.61 10.03 4.89
C PRO A 14 9.40 9.21 5.94
N CYS A 15 8.74 8.70 6.98
CA CYS A 15 9.38 7.92 8.04
C CYS A 15 9.46 6.40 7.75
N VAL A 16 9.25 5.97 6.50
CA VAL A 16 9.29 4.54 6.16
C VAL A 16 10.75 4.09 6.04
N PRO A 17 11.16 2.98 6.68
CA PRO A 17 12.49 2.41 6.51
C PRO A 17 12.77 2.04 5.05
N PRO A 18 13.98 2.29 4.52
CA PRO A 18 14.33 1.97 3.12
C PRO A 18 14.10 0.49 2.75
N ALA A 19 14.27 -0.43 3.69
CA ALA A 19 13.98 -1.85 3.48
C ALA A 19 12.49 -2.10 3.18
N CYS A 20 11.58 -1.37 3.84
CA CYS A 20 10.15 -1.43 3.58
C CYS A 20 9.81 -0.78 2.24
N CYS A 21 10.47 0.32 1.87
CA CYS A 21 10.31 0.95 0.55
C CYS A 21 10.64 -0.03 -0.58
N ARG A 22 11.81 -0.68 -0.52
CA ARG A 22 12.23 -1.68 -1.52
C ARG A 22 11.25 -2.85 -1.61
N LYS A 23 10.84 -3.38 -0.46
CA LYS A 23 9.88 -4.49 -0.40
C LYS A 23 8.50 -4.08 -0.93
N ALA A 24 8.07 -2.86 -0.69
CA ALA A 24 6.83 -2.33 -1.25
C ALA A 24 6.87 -2.28 -2.78
N ILE A 25 7.96 -1.75 -3.35
CA ILE A 25 8.17 -1.71 -4.81
C ILE A 25 8.13 -3.12 -5.40
N GLN A 26 8.85 -4.08 -4.80
CA GLN A 26 8.82 -5.49 -5.24
C GLN A 26 7.41 -6.07 -5.19
N MET A 27 6.67 -5.85 -4.11
CA MET A 27 5.31 -6.36 -3.95
C MET A 27 4.35 -5.79 -4.99
N VAL A 28 4.45 -4.49 -5.30
CA VAL A 28 3.62 -3.87 -6.35
C VAL A 28 4.03 -4.38 -7.74
N SER A 29 5.32 -4.62 -7.98
CA SER A 29 5.77 -5.23 -9.24
C SER A 29 5.17 -6.62 -9.42
N LEU A 30 5.21 -7.47 -8.38
CA LEU A 30 4.58 -8.79 -8.40
C LEU A 30 3.07 -8.72 -8.64
N PHE A 31 2.38 -7.76 -8.01
CA PHE A 31 0.96 -7.52 -8.26
C PHE A 31 0.68 -7.21 -9.74
N ARG A 32 1.49 -6.32 -10.34
CA ARG A 32 1.37 -5.95 -11.77
C ARG A 32 1.66 -7.13 -12.70
N GLN A 33 2.48 -8.08 -12.27
CA GLN A 33 2.72 -9.34 -12.98
C GLN A 33 1.60 -10.37 -12.80
N GLY A 34 0.54 -10.05 -12.05
CA GLY A 34 -0.59 -10.96 -11.80
C GLY A 34 -0.38 -11.92 -10.63
N VAL A 35 0.69 -11.77 -9.86
CA VAL A 35 0.93 -12.60 -8.67
C VAL A 35 -0.11 -12.26 -7.60
N ARG A 36 -0.73 -13.29 -7.02
CA ARG A 36 -1.74 -13.15 -5.98
C ARG A 36 -1.13 -12.92 -4.60
N ASN A 37 -0.33 -11.87 -4.46
CA ASN A 37 0.32 -11.44 -3.21
C ASN A 37 -0.49 -10.40 -2.41
N TYR A 38 -1.71 -10.10 -2.84
CA TYR A 38 -2.57 -9.08 -2.29
C TYR A 38 -3.85 -9.68 -1.70
N ARG A 39 -4.49 -8.91 -0.81
CA ARG A 39 -5.80 -9.20 -0.27
C ARG A 39 -6.77 -8.14 -0.75
N GLN A 40 -7.83 -8.57 -1.43
CA GLN A 40 -8.95 -7.70 -1.76
C GLN A 40 -9.81 -7.52 -0.50
N LEU A 41 -10.18 -6.27 -0.24
CA LEU A 41 -11.12 -5.89 0.81
C LEU A 41 -12.28 -5.18 0.12
N ASN A 42 -13.50 -5.55 0.50
CA ASN A 42 -14.69 -4.82 0.09
C ASN A 42 -15.19 -4.08 1.33
N ASP A 43 -15.19 -2.75 1.27
CA ASP A 43 -15.64 -1.91 2.37
C ASP A 43 -16.63 -0.87 1.81
N ARG A 44 -17.88 -0.95 2.27
CA ARG A 44 -19.01 -0.08 1.86
C ARG A 44 -19.19 0.07 0.35
N GLY A 45 -19.00 -1.01 -0.41
CA GLY A 45 -19.15 -1.02 -1.87
C GLY A 45 -17.88 -0.61 -2.64
N ASN A 46 -16.86 -0.11 -1.95
CA ASN A 46 -15.56 0.16 -2.54
C ASN A 46 -14.63 -1.04 -2.40
N ARG A 47 -14.04 -1.43 -3.53
CA ARG A 47 -13.04 -2.51 -3.59
C ARG A 47 -11.64 -1.92 -3.44
N TYR A 48 -11.00 -2.29 -2.34
CA TYR A 48 -9.64 -1.92 -2.00
C TYR A 48 -8.71 -3.12 -2.12
N TYR A 49 -7.44 -2.88 -2.45
CA TYR A 49 -6.40 -3.90 -2.36
C TYR A 49 -5.42 -3.58 -1.24
N LYS A 50 -4.96 -4.63 -0.57
CA LYS A 50 -4.02 -4.53 0.53
C LYS A 50 -2.87 -5.52 0.36
N ILE A 51 -1.64 -5.07 0.56
CA ILE A 51 -0.47 -5.94 0.64
C ILE A 51 0.28 -5.70 1.95
N ASN A 52 0.82 -6.76 2.55
CA ASN A 52 1.57 -6.68 3.79
C ASN A 52 3.05 -6.60 3.47
N VAL A 53 3.65 -5.43 3.69
CA VAL A 53 5.08 -5.23 3.42
C VAL A 53 5.91 -5.66 4.64
N GLY A 54 5.37 -5.52 5.85
CA GLY A 54 5.99 -5.98 7.08
C GLY A 54 5.05 -5.95 8.29
N ARG A 55 5.62 -6.03 9.49
CA ARG A 55 4.87 -6.06 10.77
C ARG A 55 4.00 -4.81 10.96
N ALA A 56 4.58 -3.63 10.73
CA ALA A 56 3.92 -2.35 10.93
C ALA A 56 3.51 -1.64 9.63
N TRP A 57 3.84 -2.18 8.45
CA TRP A 57 3.67 -1.49 7.16
C TRP A 57 2.73 -2.23 6.22
N ARG A 58 1.76 -1.50 5.66
CA ARG A 58 0.73 -2.00 4.76
C ARG A 58 0.69 -1.11 3.52
N LEU A 59 0.65 -1.74 2.35
CA LEU A 59 0.28 -1.08 1.11
C LEU A 59 -1.24 -1.14 0.99
N LEU A 60 -1.84 0.01 0.68
CA LEU A 60 -3.27 0.16 0.41
C LEU A 60 -3.44 0.75 -0.98
N SER A 61 -4.26 0.11 -1.81
CA SER A 61 -4.69 0.68 -3.09
C SER A 61 -6.20 0.87 -3.08
N ARG A 62 -6.62 2.09 -3.38
CA ARG A 62 -8.04 2.45 -3.55
C ARG A 62 -8.48 2.46 -5.01
N ASN A 63 -7.53 2.59 -5.93
CA ASN A 63 -7.76 2.72 -7.36
C ASN A 63 -7.51 1.38 -8.06
N ARG A 64 -8.07 0.29 -7.54
CA ARG A 64 -7.96 -1.05 -8.15
C ARG A 64 -6.52 -1.53 -8.45
N GLY A 65 -5.51 -1.03 -7.73
CA GLY A 65 -4.11 -1.41 -7.93
C GLY A 65 -3.29 -0.46 -8.80
N GLU A 66 -3.86 0.64 -9.29
CA GLU A 66 -3.13 1.67 -10.05
C GLU A 66 -2.15 2.45 -9.16
N ALA A 67 -2.66 2.98 -8.04
CA ALA A 67 -1.89 3.72 -7.05
C ALA A 67 -1.87 2.97 -5.71
N TRP A 68 -0.71 2.97 -5.07
CA TRP A 68 -0.45 2.28 -3.81
C TRP A 68 0.10 3.25 -2.77
N GLU A 69 -0.51 3.24 -1.59
CA GLU A 69 -0.11 4.04 -0.45
C GLU A 69 0.52 3.14 0.61
N LEU A 70 1.81 3.35 0.91
CA LEU A 70 2.55 2.68 1.95
C LEU A 70 2.34 3.39 3.28
N LEU A 71 1.52 2.77 4.11
CA LEU A 71 1.04 3.31 5.38
C LEU A 71 1.53 2.47 6.55
N SER A 72 1.75 3.12 7.70
CA SER A 72 1.89 2.42 8.97
C SER A 72 0.55 1.80 9.38
N HIS A 73 0.58 0.83 10.31
CA HIS A 73 -0.62 0.19 10.84
C HIS A 73 -1.63 1.20 11.40
N GLU A 74 -1.14 2.19 12.16
CA GLU A 74 -1.96 3.26 12.73
C GLU A 74 -2.61 4.11 11.63
N ARG A 75 -1.83 4.55 10.64
CA ARG A 75 -2.36 5.33 9.51
C ARG A 75 -3.35 4.54 8.67
N TYR A 76 -3.10 3.26 8.46
CA TYR A 76 -4.03 2.37 7.77
C TYR A 76 -5.39 2.30 8.50
N ASN A 77 -5.40 2.21 9.83
CA ASN A 77 -6.65 2.22 10.60
C ASN A 77 -7.37 3.57 10.47
N SER A 78 -6.67 4.69 10.53
CA SER A 78 -7.27 6.01 10.34
C SER A 78 -7.80 6.20 8.90
N ALA A 79 -7.06 5.72 7.90
CA ALA A 79 -7.44 5.78 6.48
C ALA A 79 -8.62 4.88 6.11
N ARG A 80 -8.94 3.89 6.95
CA ARG A 80 -10.14 3.03 6.83
C ARG A 80 -11.37 3.57 7.53
N ARG A 81 -11.19 4.43 8.54
CA ARG A 81 -12.30 5.01 9.31
C ARG A 81 -12.88 6.26 8.65
N LYS A 82 -12.20 6.81 7.65
CA LYS A 82 -12.56 8.04 6.95
C LYS A 82 -13.21 7.69 5.62
#